data_AF-A0A660SA46-F1
#
_entry.id   AF-A0A660SA46-F1
#
_cell.length_a   1.000
_cell.length_b   1.000
_cell.length_c   1.000
_cell.angle_alpha   90.00
_cell.angle_beta   90.00
_cell.angle_gamma   90.00
#
_symmetry.space_group_name_H-M   'P 1'
#
loop_
_entity.id
_entity.type
_entity.pdbx_description
1 polymer ?
#
loop_
_entity_poly.entity_id
_entity_poly.type
_entity_poly.pdbx_seq_one_letter_code
_entity_poly.pdbx_strand_id
1 'polypeptide(L)'
;VLSLIPKPAYWRDRKEEVSLQPQEWMVIALSQKQLSLSKIATQIKMDINEVVKIANKLQKQGLAKLQDKEEIRPPEKQQKYIPLLFWKTLKAELASLIGPIAEAVIEDEIESLGEIKERFPYDKISILIERISEEIDDPNKKIIFQKKMLEILKRI
;
A
#
# COMPACT_ATOMS: atom_id res chain seq x y z
N VAL A 1 -2.83 -5.48 -10.26
CA VAL A 1 -4.14 -6.15 -10.48
C VAL A 1 -4.33 -6.37 -11.99
N LEU A 2 -4.94 -7.47 -12.44
CA LEU A 2 -5.21 -7.69 -13.87
C LEU A 2 -6.55 -7.03 -14.24
N SER A 3 -6.56 -6.14 -15.22
CA SER A 3 -7.80 -5.54 -15.75
C SER A 3 -7.97 -5.89 -17.21
N LEU A 4 -9.19 -6.28 -17.62
CA LEU A 4 -9.51 -6.33 -19.04
C LEU A 4 -9.56 -4.91 -19.61
N ILE A 5 -9.10 -4.79 -20.85
CA ILE A 5 -9.28 -3.56 -21.61
C ILE A 5 -10.78 -3.49 -21.98
N PRO A 6 -11.54 -2.46 -21.59
CA PRO A 6 -12.94 -2.34 -21.96
C PRO A 6 -13.04 -2.22 -23.47
N LYS A 7 -13.71 -3.17 -24.16
CA LYS A 7 -13.75 -3.30 -25.65
C LYS A 7 -13.69 -1.94 -26.39
N PRO A 8 -12.50 -1.47 -26.85
CA PRO A 8 -12.47 -0.32 -27.74
C PRO A 8 -13.17 -0.59 -29.08
N ALA A 9 -13.50 0.46 -29.81
CA ALA A 9 -14.29 0.38 -31.04
C ALA A 9 -13.69 -0.56 -32.12
N TYR A 10 -12.37 -0.79 -32.12
CA TYR A 10 -11.67 -1.64 -33.09
C TYR A 10 -11.79 -3.16 -32.86
N TRP A 11 -12.51 -3.61 -31.82
CA TRP A 11 -12.80 -5.06 -31.62
C TRP A 11 -13.81 -5.60 -32.63
N ARG A 12 -14.48 -4.74 -33.42
CA ARG A 12 -15.36 -5.15 -34.52
C ARG A 12 -14.61 -5.73 -35.73
N ASP A 13 -13.31 -5.43 -35.87
CA ASP A 13 -12.53 -5.79 -37.07
C ASP A 13 -11.61 -7.02 -36.88
N ARG A 14 -11.56 -7.64 -35.69
CA ARG A 14 -10.82 -8.91 -35.53
C ARG A 14 -11.63 -10.06 -36.11
N LYS A 15 -11.18 -10.60 -37.26
CA LYS A 15 -11.76 -11.78 -37.93
C LYS A 15 -11.46 -13.12 -37.23
N GLU A 16 -10.59 -13.14 -36.23
CA GLU A 16 -10.17 -14.38 -35.55
C GLU A 16 -10.85 -14.52 -34.19
N GLU A 17 -11.63 -15.58 -34.03
CA GLU A 17 -12.16 -16.01 -32.75
C GLU A 17 -11.01 -16.39 -31.83
N VAL A 18 -10.96 -15.78 -30.64
CA VAL A 18 -9.93 -16.10 -29.64
C VAL A 18 -10.37 -17.37 -28.90
N SER A 19 -9.75 -18.50 -29.23
CA SER A 19 -9.93 -19.76 -28.49
C SER A 19 -9.09 -19.71 -27.21
N LEU A 20 -9.75 -19.80 -26.06
CA LEU A 20 -9.14 -19.82 -24.73
C LEU A 20 -9.33 -21.18 -24.09
N GLN A 21 -8.29 -21.70 -23.46
CA GLN A 21 -8.38 -22.90 -22.64
C GLN A 21 -9.19 -22.62 -21.35
N PRO A 22 -9.84 -23.62 -20.74
CA PRO A 22 -10.65 -23.43 -19.54
C PRO A 22 -9.93 -22.70 -18.39
N GLN A 23 -8.63 -22.96 -18.23
CA GLN A 23 -7.78 -22.31 -17.23
C GLN A 23 -7.53 -20.83 -17.54
N GLU A 24 -7.33 -20.48 -18.81
CA GLU A 24 -7.14 -19.09 -19.26
C GLU A 24 -8.43 -18.27 -19.07
N TRP A 25 -9.57 -18.91 -19.34
CA TRP A 25 -10.88 -18.31 -19.08
C TRP A 25 -11.11 -18.08 -17.58
N MET A 26 -10.70 -19.00 -16.71
CA MET A 26 -10.84 -18.88 -15.26
C MET A 26 -10.02 -17.70 -14.70
N VAL A 27 -8.78 -17.53 -15.16
CA VAL A 27 -7.91 -16.40 -14.78
C VAL A 27 -8.54 -15.07 -15.20
N ILE A 28 -9.12 -15.01 -16.41
CA ILE A 28 -9.84 -13.82 -16.89
C ILE A 28 -11.10 -13.55 -16.06
N ALA A 29 -11.94 -14.56 -15.82
CA ALA A 29 -13.19 -14.40 -15.09
C ALA A 29 -12.96 -13.94 -13.64
N LEU A 30 -11.93 -14.46 -12.97
CA LEU A 30 -11.60 -14.06 -11.60
C LEU A 30 -10.91 -12.69 -11.52
N SER A 31 -10.21 -12.27 -12.57
CA SER A 31 -9.65 -10.92 -12.63
C SER A 31 -10.72 -9.81 -12.64
N GLN A 32 -11.95 -10.10 -13.10
CA GLN A 32 -13.09 -9.17 -13.04
C GLN A 32 -13.42 -8.73 -11.61
N LYS A 33 -13.08 -9.55 -10.62
CA LYS A 33 -13.31 -9.26 -9.20
C LYS A 33 -12.22 -8.37 -8.58
N GLN A 34 -11.35 -7.75 -9.40
CA GLN A 34 -10.19 -6.95 -8.96
C GLN A 34 -9.22 -7.71 -8.05
N LEU A 35 -9.18 -9.04 -8.14
CA LEU A 35 -8.31 -9.89 -7.34
C LEU A 35 -6.86 -9.84 -7.86
N SER A 36 -5.90 -9.96 -6.94
CA SER A 36 -4.48 -10.11 -7.31
C SER A 36 -4.21 -11.50 -7.88
N LEU A 37 -3.16 -11.63 -8.69
CA LEU A 37 -2.76 -12.93 -9.26
C LEU A 37 -2.51 -13.99 -8.18
N SER A 38 -1.99 -13.58 -7.01
CA SER A 38 -1.79 -14.43 -5.84
C SER A 38 -3.12 -14.97 -5.29
N LYS A 39 -4.13 -14.10 -5.13
CA LYS A 39 -5.47 -14.52 -4.68
C LYS A 39 -6.15 -15.42 -5.70
N ILE A 40 -5.96 -15.14 -6.99
CA ILE A 40 -6.46 -15.97 -8.09
C ILE A 40 -5.82 -17.37 -8.05
N ALA A 41 -4.49 -17.45 -7.86
CA ALA A 41 -3.77 -18.71 -7.73
C ALA A 41 -4.28 -19.55 -6.54
N THR A 42 -4.45 -18.93 -5.37
CA THR A 42 -5.01 -19.61 -4.19
C THR A 42 -6.44 -20.10 -4.42
N GLN A 43 -7.28 -19.29 -5.08
CA GLN A 43 -8.68 -19.63 -5.31
C GLN A 43 -8.88 -20.74 -6.35
N ILE A 44 -8.03 -20.77 -7.39
CA ILE A 44 -8.04 -21.83 -8.41
C ILE A 44 -7.23 -23.06 -7.94
N LYS A 45 -6.51 -22.97 -6.80
CA LYS A 45 -5.52 -23.97 -6.34
C LYS A 45 -4.47 -24.29 -7.42
N MET A 46 -4.04 -23.24 -8.12
CA MET A 46 -3.03 -23.30 -9.18
C MET A 46 -1.73 -22.66 -8.68
N ASP A 47 -0.60 -23.09 -9.22
CA ASP A 47 0.69 -22.48 -8.89
C ASP A 47 0.75 -21.03 -9.40
N ILE A 48 1.33 -20.13 -8.59
CA ILE A 48 1.41 -18.71 -8.94
C ILE A 48 2.23 -18.48 -10.22
N ASN A 49 3.24 -19.30 -10.50
CA ASN A 49 4.04 -19.17 -11.71
C ASN A 49 3.23 -19.57 -12.96
N GLU A 50 2.30 -20.51 -12.83
CA GLU A 50 1.38 -20.87 -13.92
C GLU A 50 0.39 -19.74 -14.20
N VAL A 51 -0.18 -19.15 -13.16
CA VAL A 51 -1.09 -17.99 -13.29
C VAL A 51 -0.36 -16.80 -13.92
N VAL A 52 0.89 -16.54 -13.53
CA VAL A 52 1.74 -15.49 -14.12
C VAL A 52 2.05 -15.77 -15.60
N LYS A 53 2.36 -17.03 -15.97
CA LYS A 53 2.56 -17.43 -17.37
C LYS A 53 1.30 -17.16 -18.22
N ILE A 54 0.14 -17.53 -17.70
CA ILE A 54 -1.16 -17.28 -18.35
C ILE A 54 -1.40 -15.77 -18.49
N ALA A 55 -1.21 -15.00 -17.41
CA ALA A 55 -1.41 -13.55 -17.44
C ALA A 55 -0.50 -12.85 -18.46
N ASN A 56 0.78 -13.25 -18.54
CA ASN A 56 1.74 -12.74 -19.52
C ASN A 56 1.36 -13.12 -20.96
N LYS A 57 0.86 -14.34 -21.18
CA LYS A 57 0.34 -14.76 -22.49
C LYS A 57 -0.85 -13.89 -22.92
N LEU A 58 -1.80 -13.65 -22.01
CA LEU A 58 -2.98 -12.82 -22.25
C LEU A 58 -2.62 -11.35 -22.50
N GLN A 59 -1.58 -10.84 -21.83
CA GLN A 59 -1.06 -9.51 -22.08
C GLN A 59 -0.43 -9.40 -23.48
N LYS A 60 0.39 -10.37 -23.88
CA LYS A 60 0.98 -10.42 -25.23
C LYS A 60 -0.07 -10.49 -26.34
N GLN A 61 -1.22 -11.12 -26.08
CA GLN A 61 -2.36 -11.18 -27.00
C GLN A 61 -3.23 -9.91 -27.00
N GLY A 62 -2.89 -8.92 -26.16
CA GLY A 62 -3.66 -7.68 -26.00
C GLY A 62 -5.04 -7.90 -25.39
N LEU A 63 -5.25 -9.03 -24.71
CA LEU A 63 -6.53 -9.41 -24.12
C LEU A 63 -6.67 -8.87 -22.69
N ALA A 64 -5.55 -8.70 -22.00
CA ALA A 64 -5.52 -8.15 -20.66
C ALA A 64 -4.39 -7.14 -20.49
N LYS A 65 -4.60 -6.15 -19.63
CA LYS A 65 -3.55 -5.23 -19.21
C LYS A 65 -3.25 -5.53 -17.74
N LEU A 66 -2.02 -5.96 -17.47
CA LEU A 66 -1.51 -5.93 -16.10
C LEU A 66 -1.44 -4.47 -15.69
N GLN A 67 -2.25 -4.09 -14.71
CA GLN A 67 -2.07 -2.80 -14.05
C GLN A 67 -1.00 -3.02 -12.99
N ASP A 68 0.17 -2.43 -13.24
CA ASP A 68 1.10 -2.06 -12.19
C ASP A 68 0.47 -0.90 -11.44
N LYS A 69 -0.42 -1.24 -10.50
CA LYS A 69 -0.79 -0.34 -9.43
C LYS A 69 -0.69 -1.10 -8.13
N GLU A 70 0.13 -0.49 -7.29
CA GLU A 70 0.71 -0.89 -6.02
C GLU A 70 1.81 -1.96 -6.12
N GLU A 71 3.03 -1.48 -5.89
CA GLU A 71 4.21 -2.22 -5.49
C GLU A 71 3.81 -3.53 -4.79
N ILE A 72 4.14 -4.66 -5.42
CA ILE A 72 4.24 -5.93 -4.70
C ILE A 72 5.44 -5.76 -3.76
N ARG A 73 5.23 -5.13 -2.60
CA ARG A 73 6.11 -5.34 -1.47
C ARG A 73 5.92 -6.81 -1.03
N PRO A 74 7.00 -7.53 -0.70
CA PRO A 74 7.00 -8.97 -0.44
C PRO A 74 5.94 -9.38 0.61
N PRO A 75 5.55 -10.67 0.64
CA PRO A 75 4.39 -11.15 1.38
C PRO A 75 4.48 -10.73 2.84
N GLU A 76 3.45 -10.05 3.31
CA GLU A 76 3.06 -9.86 4.71
C GLU A 76 4.18 -10.21 5.73
N LYS A 77 5.20 -9.35 5.84
CA LYS A 77 5.51 -8.91 7.21
C LYS A 77 4.21 -8.22 7.61
N GLN A 78 3.41 -8.84 8.48
CA GLN A 78 2.24 -8.23 9.10
C GLN A 78 2.53 -6.74 9.22
N GLN A 79 1.97 -5.92 8.33
CA GLN A 79 2.40 -4.54 8.21
C GLN A 79 1.85 -3.90 9.47
N LYS A 80 2.70 -3.84 10.49
CA LYS A 80 2.31 -3.44 11.82
C LYS A 80 1.88 -1.99 11.64
N TYR A 81 0.61 -1.71 11.86
CA TYR A 81 0.13 -0.35 11.86
C TYR A 81 0.39 0.25 13.23
N ILE A 82 0.55 1.56 13.26
CA ILE A 82 0.72 2.28 14.52
C ILE A 82 -0.61 2.30 15.28
N PRO A 83 -0.67 1.79 16.52
CA PRO A 83 -1.89 1.78 17.32
C PRO A 83 -2.43 3.19 17.55
N LEU A 84 -3.75 3.35 17.62
CA LEU A 84 -4.40 4.65 17.89
C LEU A 84 -3.89 5.34 19.17
N LEU A 85 -3.54 4.55 20.19
CA LEU A 85 -3.00 5.05 21.44
C LEU A 85 -1.67 5.80 21.25
N PHE A 86 -0.81 5.33 20.34
CA PHE A 86 0.45 6.00 20.04
C PHE A 86 0.20 7.40 19.48
N TRP A 87 -0.75 7.54 18.54
CA TRP A 87 -1.11 8.83 17.95
C TRP A 87 -1.64 9.83 18.98
N LYS A 88 -2.45 9.35 19.93
CA LYS A 88 -2.93 10.18 21.04
C LYS A 88 -1.78 10.68 21.91
N THR A 89 -0.83 9.80 22.24
CA THR A 89 0.34 10.18 23.02
C THR A 89 1.25 11.14 22.25
N LEU A 90 1.55 10.86 20.98
CA LEU A 90 2.36 11.72 20.12
C LEU A 90 1.78 13.15 20.07
N LYS A 91 0.47 13.27 19.82
CA LYS A 91 -0.23 14.56 19.80
C LYS A 91 -0.12 15.28 21.13
N ALA A 92 -0.39 14.59 22.25
CA ALA A 92 -0.36 15.21 23.57
C ALA A 92 1.05 15.70 23.96
N GLU A 93 2.08 14.90 23.67
CA GLU A 93 3.47 15.26 23.93
C GLU A 93 3.91 16.43 23.07
N LEU A 94 3.64 16.40 21.76
CA LEU A 94 3.98 17.50 20.87
C LEU A 94 3.24 18.79 21.23
N ALA A 95 1.94 18.70 21.54
CA ALA A 95 1.14 19.84 21.94
C ALA A 95 1.63 20.50 23.24
N SER A 96 2.25 19.74 24.14
CA SER A 96 2.88 20.30 25.35
C SER A 96 4.11 21.17 25.06
N LEU A 97 4.71 21.02 23.88
CA LEU A 97 5.94 21.70 23.47
C LEU A 97 5.66 22.88 22.52
N ILE A 98 4.81 22.67 21.51
CA ILE A 98 4.55 23.66 20.45
C ILE A 98 3.10 24.19 20.46
N GLY A 99 2.27 23.72 21.40
CA GLY A 99 0.90 24.20 21.56
C GLY A 99 -0.11 23.53 20.62
N PRO A 100 -1.29 24.15 20.41
CA PRO A 100 -2.42 23.52 19.73
C PRO A 100 -2.17 23.22 18.24
N ILE A 101 -1.14 23.81 17.62
CA ILE A 101 -0.77 23.56 16.22
C ILE A 101 -0.22 22.15 15.98
N ALA A 102 0.12 21.42 17.04
CA ALA A 102 0.67 20.07 16.97
C ALA A 102 -0.13 19.09 16.12
N GLU A 103 -1.46 19.21 16.07
CA GLU A 103 -2.29 18.36 15.21
C GLU A 103 -2.04 18.61 13.72
N ALA A 104 -2.01 19.88 13.30
CA ALA A 104 -1.73 20.26 11.92
C ALA A 104 -0.32 19.83 11.50
N VAL A 105 0.69 20.05 12.36
CA VAL A 105 2.07 19.62 12.11
C VAL A 105 2.16 18.10 11.86
N ILE A 106 1.46 17.29 12.67
CA ILE A 106 1.45 15.84 12.49
C ILE A 106 0.80 15.46 11.16
N GLU A 107 -0.31 16.10 10.79
CA GLU A 107 -1.03 15.82 9.55
C GLU A 107 -0.20 16.21 8.32
N ASP A 108 0.39 17.41 8.33
CA ASP A 108 1.26 17.91 7.26
C ASP A 108 2.47 16.99 7.02
N GLU A 109 3.10 16.50 8.09
CA GLU A 109 4.23 15.58 7.97
C GLU A 109 3.84 14.17 7.49
N ILE A 110 2.65 13.70 7.86
CA ILE A 110 2.10 12.45 7.33
C ILE A 110 1.84 12.59 5.82
N GLU A 111 1.23 13.69 5.39
CA GLU A 111 0.95 13.97 3.98
C GLU A 111 2.24 14.14 3.17
N SER A 112 3.25 14.81 3.73
CA SER A 112 4.59 14.98 3.15
C SER A 112 5.31 13.64 2.91
N LEU A 113 5.00 12.61 3.71
CA LEU A 113 5.51 11.24 3.52
C LEU A 113 4.70 10.43 2.49
N GLY A 114 3.63 11.00 1.94
CA GLY A 114 2.70 10.34 1.02
C GLY A 114 1.89 9.23 1.69
N GLU A 115 1.70 9.31 3.00
CA GLU A 115 1.02 8.30 3.80
C GLU A 115 -0.32 8.82 4.35
N ILE A 116 -1.12 7.93 4.92
CA ILE A 116 -2.32 8.28 5.68
C ILE A 116 -2.24 7.72 7.09
N LYS A 117 -2.76 8.45 8.07
CA LYS A 117 -2.66 8.12 9.50
C LYS A 117 -3.20 6.72 9.84
N GLU A 118 -4.32 6.33 9.22
CA GLU A 118 -5.01 5.06 9.47
C GLU A 118 -4.22 3.84 8.99
N ARG A 119 -3.32 4.03 8.03
CA ARG A 119 -2.49 2.98 7.44
C ARG A 119 -1.01 3.28 7.51
N PHE A 120 -0.62 4.17 8.43
CA PHE A 120 0.75 4.64 8.50
C PHE A 120 1.68 3.47 8.85
N PRO A 121 2.72 3.23 8.06
CA PRO A 121 3.51 2.02 8.18
C PRO A 121 4.56 2.15 9.29
N TYR A 122 4.71 1.10 10.11
CA TYR A 122 5.59 1.12 11.29
C TYR A 122 7.06 1.38 10.97
N ASP A 123 7.55 0.99 9.80
CA ASP A 123 8.92 1.25 9.37
C ASP A 123 9.20 2.74 9.10
N LYS A 124 8.17 3.55 8.82
CA LYS A 124 8.30 5.01 8.61
C LYS A 124 8.10 5.85 9.86
N ILE A 125 7.64 5.27 10.98
CA ILE A 125 7.27 6.07 12.16
C ILE A 125 8.47 6.79 12.80
N SER A 126 9.66 6.18 12.77
CA SER A 126 10.89 6.81 13.24
C SER A 126 11.23 8.06 12.44
N ILE A 127 11.03 8.01 11.11
CA ILE A 127 11.24 9.16 10.21
C ILE A 127 10.24 10.27 10.54
N LEU A 128 8.98 9.92 10.78
CA LEU A 128 7.96 10.89 11.17
C LEU A 128 8.31 11.59 12.50
N ILE A 129 8.74 10.84 13.52
CA ILE A 129 9.16 11.39 14.81
C ILE A 129 10.32 12.38 14.63
N GLU A 130 11.30 12.03 13.79
CA GLU A 130 12.44 12.90 13.48
C GLU A 130 11.98 14.22 12.84
N ARG A 131 11.16 14.15 11.78
CA ARG A 131 10.66 15.36 11.11
C ARG A 131 9.83 16.27 12.02
N ILE A 132 8.87 15.69 12.74
CA ILE A 132 8.05 16.44 13.72
C ILE A 132 8.93 17.11 14.78
N SER A 133 10.04 16.48 15.17
CA SER A 133 10.92 17.04 16.18
C SER A 133 11.72 18.26 15.71
N GLU A 134 11.82 18.51 14.40
CA GLU A 134 12.41 19.74 13.85
C GLU A 134 11.55 20.97 14.16
N GLU A 135 10.25 20.79 14.41
CA GLU A 135 9.34 21.87 14.81
C GLU A 135 9.50 22.30 16.27
N ILE A 136 10.39 21.63 17.03
CA ILE A 136 10.67 21.97 18.43
C ILE A 136 11.89 22.88 18.49
N ASP A 137 11.66 24.16 18.79
CA ASP A 137 12.72 25.19 18.85
C ASP A 137 13.83 24.89 19.89
N ASP A 138 13.48 24.31 21.04
CA ASP A 138 14.41 24.02 22.12
C ASP A 138 15.14 22.69 21.87
N PRO A 139 16.48 22.70 21.61
CA PRO A 139 17.23 21.50 21.28
C PRO A 139 17.22 20.44 22.39
N ASN A 140 17.17 20.87 23.66
CA ASN A 140 17.13 19.93 24.78
C ASN A 140 15.76 19.24 24.85
N LYS A 141 14.67 20.00 24.68
CA LYS A 141 13.31 19.44 24.63
C LYS A 141 13.12 18.53 23.43
N LYS A 142 13.69 18.88 22.27
CA LYS A 142 13.72 18.04 21.06
C LYS A 142 14.32 16.67 21.34
N ILE A 143 15.51 16.61 21.95
CA ILE A 143 16.18 15.34 22.29
C ILE A 143 15.34 14.51 23.27
N ILE A 144 14.75 15.16 24.29
CA ILE A 144 13.89 14.48 25.27
C ILE A 144 12.64 13.90 24.60
N PHE A 145 11.99 14.67 23.72
CA PHE A 145 10.82 14.25 22.95
C PHE A 145 11.13 13.03 22.08
N GLN A 146 12.18 13.10 21.27
CA GLN A 146 12.59 11.99 20.40
C GLN A 146 12.84 10.71 21.20
N LYS A 147 13.62 10.80 22.30
CA LYS A 147 13.91 9.65 23.17
C LYS A 147 12.64 9.03 23.73
N LYS A 148 11.75 9.87 24.27
CA LYS A 148 10.47 9.44 24.84
C LYS A 148 9.60 8.72 23.79
N MET A 149 9.50 9.28 22.58
CA MET A 149 8.69 8.66 21.52
C MET A 149 9.27 7.33 21.03
N LEU A 150 10.59 7.22 20.92
CA LEU A 150 11.26 5.97 20.57
C LEU A 150 11.11 4.90 21.66
N GLU A 151 11.10 5.28 22.94
CA GLU A 151 10.81 4.34 24.03
C GLU A 151 9.38 3.82 23.98
N ILE A 152 8.41 4.68 23.68
CA ILE A 152 7.01 4.28 23.51
C ILE A 152 6.88 3.35 22.30
N LEU A 153 7.55 3.68 21.19
CA LEU A 153 7.57 2.87 19.98
C LEU A 153 8.08 1.44 20.23
N LYS A 154 9.11 1.28 21.07
CA LYS A 154 9.65 -0.05 21.43
C LYS A 154 8.68 -0.92 22.25
N ARG A 155 7.67 -0.30 22.87
CA ARG A 155 6.70 -0.98 23.75
C ARG A 155 5.42 -1.41 23.02
N ILE A 156 5.22 -0.96 21.78
CA ILE A 156 4.06 -1.30 20.95
C ILE A 156 4.37 -2.45 19.99
#